data_AF-A0A485BRM1-F1
#
_entry.id   AF-A0A485BRM1-F1
#
_cell.length_a   1.000
_cell.length_b   1.000
_cell.length_c   1.000
_cell.angle_alpha   90.00
_cell.angle_beta   90.00
_cell.angle_gamma   90.00
#
_symmetry.space_group_name_H-M   'P 1'
#
loop_
_entity.id
_entity.type
_entity.pdbx_description
1 polymer ?
#
loop_
_entity_poly.entity_id
_entity_poly.type
_entity_poly.pdbx_seq_one_letter_code
_entity_poly.pdbx_strand_id
1 'polypeptide(L)' 'MTDSRLRWQKAEWEIVGTPWVINSGMLLRLQDMQTRRRQHLWVAADSMDAKEWRDLRRLVLQKPAQD' A
#
# COMPACT_ATOMS: atom_id res chain seq x y z
N MET A 1 13.26 -2.86 11.86
CA MET A 1 12.67 -1.57 11.43
C MET A 1 12.19 -1.75 10.01
N THR A 2 10.95 -2.17 9.83
CA THR A 2 10.42 -2.50 8.50
C THR A 2 10.01 -1.19 7.84
N ASP A 3 10.78 -0.75 6.83
CA ASP A 3 10.59 0.53 6.17
C ASP A 3 9.27 0.49 5.36
N SER A 4 8.20 0.99 5.99
CA SER A 4 6.86 1.14 5.41
C SER A 4 6.73 2.43 4.61
N ARG A 5 7.82 2.91 4.02
CA ARG A 5 7.85 4.19 3.32
C ARG A 5 7.62 3.96 1.83
N LEU A 6 6.68 4.72 1.29
CA LEU A 6 6.26 4.75 -0.10
C LEU A 6 6.47 6.17 -0.60
N ARG A 7 7.23 6.33 -1.69
CA ARG A 7 7.34 7.61 -2.38
C ARG A 7 6.26 7.71 -3.45
N TRP A 8 5.35 8.65 -3.30
CA TRP A 8 4.25 8.87 -4.25
C TRP A 8 3.95 10.36 -4.41
N GLN A 9 3.73 10.80 -5.65
CA GLN A 9 3.56 12.22 -6.03
C GLN A 9 4.66 13.16 -5.48
N LYS A 10 5.92 12.71 -5.44
CA LYS A 10 7.07 13.42 -4.86
C LYS A 10 6.97 13.67 -3.34
N ALA A 11 6.02 13.03 -2.65
CA ALA A 11 5.91 13.03 -1.20
C ALA A 11 6.26 11.65 -0.62
N GLU A 12 6.73 11.65 0.63
CA GLU A 12 7.01 10.43 1.40
C GLU A 12 5.81 10.07 2.25
N TRP A 13 5.25 8.91 1.96
CA TRP A 13 4.09 8.35 2.63
C TRP A 13 4.52 7.14 3.44
N GLU A 14 3.97 7.00 4.62
CA GLU A 14 4.09 5.80 5.43
C GLU A 14 2.81 4.97 5.30
N ILE A 15 2.93 3.69 4.98
CA ILE A 15 1.79 2.78 4.98
C ILE A 15 1.42 2.51 6.44
N VAL A 16 0.25 2.99 6.86
CA VAL A 16 -0.22 2.92 8.25
C VAL A 16 -1.42 2.00 8.39
N GLY A 17 -1.26 0.95 9.18
CA GLY A 17 -2.28 -0.06 9.45
C GLY A 17 -2.39 -1.14 8.37
N THR A 18 -3.41 -2.00 8.51
CA THR A 18 -3.59 -3.18 7.64
C THR A 18 -4.06 -2.75 6.24
N PRO A 19 -3.32 -3.12 5.18
CA PRO A 19 -3.76 -2.91 3.81
C PRO A 19 -4.96 -3.82 3.51
N TRP A 20 -5.97 -3.27 2.86
CA TRP A 20 -7.16 -4.03 2.48
C TRP A 20 -6.94 -4.61 1.11
N VAL A 21 -7.02 -5.94 1.00
CA VAL A 21 -6.78 -6.63 -0.25
C VAL A 21 -8.04 -7.38 -0.65
N ILE A 22 -8.61 -7.02 -1.80
CA ILE A 22 -9.73 -7.72 -2.42
C ILE A 22 -9.30 -8.29 -3.78
N ASN A 23 -10.11 -9.17 -4.39
CA ASN A 23 -9.75 -9.77 -5.68
C ASN A 23 -9.59 -8.72 -6.79
N SER A 24 -10.39 -7.66 -6.76
CA SER A 24 -10.43 -6.62 -7.80
C SER A 24 -9.50 -5.43 -7.54
N GLY A 25 -8.82 -5.37 -6.38
CA GLY A 25 -8.07 -4.19 -5.99
C GLY A 25 -7.52 -4.23 -4.57
N MET A 26 -6.77 -3.20 -4.20
CA MET A 26 -6.15 -3.05 -2.89
C MET A 26 -6.28 -1.63 -2.43
N LEU A 27 -6.74 -1.44 -1.20
CA LEU A 27 -6.74 -0.15 -0.54
C LEU A 27 -5.60 -0.08 0.46
N LEU A 28 -4.65 0.80 0.17
CA LEU A 28 -3.53 1.12 1.03
C LEU A 28 -3.85 2.40 1.80
N ARG A 29 -3.71 2.34 3.12
CA ARG A 29 -3.82 3.51 3.99
C ARG A 29 -2.45 4.13 4.13
N LEU A 30 -2.30 5.34 3.61
CA LEU A 30 -1.08 6.10 3.61
C LEU A 30 -1.19 7.25 4.62
N GLN A 31 -0.10 7.57 5.30
CA GLN A 31 0.05 8.76 6.10
C GLN A 31 1.27 9.53 5.63
N ASP A 32 1.09 10.79 5.28
CA ASP A 32 2.18 11.68 4.93
C ASP A 32 3.12 11.86 6.13
N MET A 33 4.42 11.63 5.93
CA MET A 33 5.39 11.70 7.04
C MET A 33 5.64 13.13 7.53
N GLN A 34 5.45 14.14 6.67
CA GLN A 34 5.75 15.54 7.01
C GLN A 34 4.56 16.25 7.66
N THR A 35 3.36 16.01 7.14
CA THR A 35 2.13 16.72 7.51
C THR A 35 1.16 15.85 8.30
N ARG A 36 1.47 14.56 8.51
CA ARG A 36 0.62 13.54 9.17
C ARG A 36 -0.75 13.35 8.51
N ARG A 37 -0.96 13.88 7.31
CA ARG A 37 -2.20 13.73 6.52
C ARG A 37 -2.43 12.28 6.17
N ARG A 38 -3.67 11.80 6.28
CA ARG A 38 -4.05 10.44 5.91
C ARG A 38 -4.64 10.43 4.51
N GLN A 39 -4.21 9.49 3.68
CA GLN A 39 -4.67 9.32 2.31
C GLN A 39 -4.95 7.84 2.03
N HIS A 40 -5.96 7.59 1.21
CA HIS A 40 -6.34 6.25 0.78
C HIS A 40 -5.90 6.07 -0.67
N LEU A 41 -4.99 5.13 -0.91
CA LEU A 41 -4.52 4.78 -2.25
C LEU A 41 -5.22 3.49 -2.67
N TRP A 42 -6.08 3.59 -3.68
CA TRP A 42 -6.69 2.43 -4.32
C TRP A 42 -5.83 1.99 -5.50
N VAL A 43 -5.38 0.75 -5.47
CA VAL A 43 -4.69 0.08 -6.59
C VAL A 43 -5.68 -0.90 -7.19
N ALA A 44 -6.04 -0.70 -8.45
CA ALA A 44 -6.98 -1.59 -9.13
C ALA A 44 -6.23 -2.78 -9.74
N ALA A 45 -6.80 -3.98 -9.65
CA ALA A 45 -6.15 -5.20 -10.15
C ALA A 45 -6.07 -5.24 -11.68
N ASP A 46 -6.97 -4.52 -12.36
CA ASP A 46 -7.01 -4.38 -13.82
C ASP A 46 -5.97 -3.37 -14.35
N SER A 47 -5.34 -2.58 -13.48
CA SER A 47 -4.29 -1.64 -13.88
C SER A 47 -2.94 -2.31 -14.18
N MET A 48 -2.77 -3.59 -13.84
CA MET A 48 -1.52 -4.34 -14.01
C MET A 48 -1.83 -5.78 -14.44
N ASP A 49 -0.82 -6.50 -14.95
CA ASP A 49 -1.01 -7.91 -15.30
C ASP A 49 -1.28 -8.78 -14.07
N ALA A 50 -2.06 -9.87 -14.23
CA ALA A 50 -2.40 -10.77 -13.13
C ALA A 50 -1.18 -11.39 -12.41
N LYS A 51 -0.02 -11.45 -13.08
CA LYS A 51 1.25 -11.85 -12.45
C LYS A 51 1.79 -10.76 -11.54
N GLU A 52 1.86 -9.52 -12.03
CA GLU A 52 2.30 -8.36 -11.26
C GLU A 52 1.37 -8.10 -10.07
N TRP A 53 0.06 -8.26 -10.27
CA TRP A 53 -0.93 -8.17 -9.20
C TRP A 53 -0.70 -9.19 -8.10
N ARG A 54 -0.41 -10.46 -8.46
CA ARG A 54 -0.09 -11.50 -7.47
C ARG A 54 1.21 -11.24 -6.74
N ASP A 55 2.23 -10.74 -7.42
CA ASP A 55 3.51 -10.36 -6.81
C ASP A 55 3.33 -9.18 -5.84
N LEU A 56 2.63 -8.13 -6.27
CA LEU A 56 2.30 -6.97 -5.44
C LEU A 56 1.44 -7.37 -4.24
N ARG A 57 0.44 -8.22 -4.45
CA ARG A 57 -0.38 -8.82 -3.38
C ARG A 57 0.48 -9.55 -2.37
N ARG A 58 1.43 -10.35 -2.85
CA ARG A 58 2.34 -11.10 -1.99
C ARG A 58 3.26 -10.17 -1.22
N LEU A 59 3.81 -9.11 -1.83
CA LEU A 59 4.67 -8.13 -1.17
C LEU A 59 3.92 -7.33 -0.10
N VAL A 60 2.68 -6.92 -0.39
CA VAL A 60 1.81 -6.18 0.53
C VAL A 60 1.33 -7.07 1.68
N LEU A 61 0.94 -8.32 1.42
CA LEU A 61 0.52 -9.29 2.44
C LEU A 61 1.68 -9.85 3.27
N GLN A 62 2.89 -9.92 2.70
CA GLN A 62 4.10 -10.31 3.44
C GLN A 62 4.59 -9.24 4.40
N LYS A 63 4.09 -8.01 4.30
CA LYS A 63 4.29 -7.00 5.34
C LYS A 63 3.34 -7.37 6.48
N PRO A 64 3.85 -7.96 7.58
CA PRO A 64 2.97 -8.50 8.60
C PRO A 64 2.13 -7.36 9.16
N ALA A 65 0.85 -7.67 9.34
CA ALA A 65 -0.06 -6.92 10.17
C ALA A 65 0.69 -6.48 11.43
N GLN A 66 0.88 -5.16 11.56
CA GLN A 66 1.40 -4.55 12.75
C GLN A 66 0.28 -4.61 13.79
N ASP A 67 0.39 -5.57 14.72
CA ASP A 67 -0.30 -5.53 16.01
C ASP A 67 0.22 -4.34 16.84
#